data_AF-M2YEL6-F1
#
_entry.id   AF-M2YEL6-F1
#
_cell.length_a   1.000
_cell.length_b   1.000
_cell.length_c   1.000
_cell.angle_alpha   90.00
_cell.angle_beta   90.00
_cell.angle_gamma   90.00
#
_symmetry.space_group_name_H-M   'P 1'
#
loop_
_entity.id
_entity.type
_entity.pdbx_description
1 polymer ?
#
loop_
_entity_poly.entity_id
_entity_poly.type
_entity_poly.pdbx_seq_one_letter_code
_entity_poly.pdbx_strand_id
1 'polypeptide(L)'
;MRFEMKYITETKPGHFYYRRSGRYWGRLPGVPGSVEFATEYARLNASFDAPSKAPVVPGTFDAVVTAYLRSGEYRKNLKEKTREAYRYDLDILRKRFGKFRIDDIEIKHVLKMRDYFADKPGKANTLVRTMRVVFGWAIGRGMAKRNPADLKSVNVKQLKTGAHKPWPPAALVKFRAEAPAHLVLAMELGLATGQRQGDLIRLRWDDIDSGVIHVIQEKTGKELWLPVSKALAAALEKSPKSAVTILVNSRGTPWHRANPLAQAFGDEMKRLGLDGLVFHGLRKTAAVALADVGCSTKQIAAVTGQSDQMVEHYTKGADQKRLAKAAVVKLERSQKGKC
;
A
#
# COMPACT_ATOMS: atom_id res chain seq x y z
N MET A 1 6.57 -25.15 19.08
CA MET A 1 6.80 -24.44 17.79
C MET A 1 5.45 -23.92 17.28
N ARG A 2 5.10 -22.64 17.51
CA ARG A 2 3.82 -22.07 17.05
C ARG A 2 3.94 -21.74 15.55
N PHE A 3 3.33 -22.55 14.69
CA PHE A 3 3.18 -22.22 13.28
C PHE A 3 2.19 -21.05 13.14
N GLU A 4 2.65 -19.92 12.63
CA GLU A 4 1.79 -18.78 12.32
C GLU A 4 0.98 -19.12 11.06
N MET A 5 -0.21 -19.72 11.25
CA MET A 5 -1.06 -20.17 10.15
C MET A 5 -1.79 -18.97 9.53
N LYS A 6 -1.43 -18.62 8.29
CA LYS A 6 -2.00 -17.50 7.53
C LYS A 6 -3.40 -17.85 7.00
N TYR A 7 -4.19 -16.85 6.62
CA TYR A 7 -5.51 -17.04 5.97
C TYR A 7 -6.60 -17.71 6.83
N ILE A 8 -6.44 -17.76 8.15
CA ILE A 8 -7.48 -18.25 9.05
C ILE A 8 -8.23 -17.07 9.66
N THR A 9 -9.53 -17.21 9.82
CA THR A 9 -10.36 -16.30 10.61
C THR A 9 -11.24 -17.13 11.53
N GLU A 10 -11.20 -16.83 12.82
CA GLU A 10 -12.14 -17.35 13.80
C GLU A 10 -13.31 -16.38 13.91
N THR A 11 -14.54 -16.86 13.75
CA THR A 11 -15.74 -16.01 13.89
C THR A 11 -16.52 -16.30 15.17
N LYS A 12 -16.39 -17.51 15.72
CA LYS A 12 -16.89 -17.94 17.03
C LYS A 12 -15.84 -18.89 17.64
N PRO A 13 -15.78 -19.02 18.97
CA PRO A 13 -14.90 -19.99 19.62
C PRO A 13 -15.01 -21.37 18.96
N GLY A 14 -13.87 -21.90 18.49
CA GLY A 14 -13.81 -23.23 17.85
C GLY A 14 -14.32 -23.29 16.40
N HIS A 15 -14.65 -22.14 15.77
CA HIS A 15 -15.14 -22.07 14.40
C HIS A 15 -14.16 -21.29 13.52
N PHE A 16 -13.30 -22.04 12.85
CA PHE A 16 -12.25 -21.52 12.00
C PHE A 16 -12.62 -21.60 10.52
N TYR A 17 -12.29 -20.56 9.78
CA TYR A 17 -12.60 -20.45 8.36
C TYR A 17 -11.37 -20.04 7.57
N TYR A 18 -11.23 -20.63 6.39
CA TYR A 18 -10.16 -20.26 5.46
C TYR A 18 -10.60 -19.08 4.60
N ARG A 19 -9.88 -17.97 4.73
CA ARG A 19 -10.06 -16.72 3.99
C ARG A 19 -8.77 -16.24 3.36
N ARG A 20 -8.69 -16.33 2.03
CA ARG A 20 -7.56 -15.84 1.22
C ARG A 20 -8.07 -14.82 0.20
N SER A 21 -7.32 -13.72 0.05
CA SER A 21 -7.68 -12.60 -0.84
C SER A 21 -9.06 -11.99 -0.56
N GLY A 22 -9.49 -11.96 0.71
CA GLY A 22 -10.77 -11.39 1.14
C GLY A 22 -12.01 -12.23 0.81
N ARG A 23 -11.84 -13.43 0.23
CA ARG A 23 -12.93 -14.37 -0.05
C ARG A 23 -12.95 -15.54 0.92
N TYR A 24 -14.15 -16.04 1.19
CA TYR A 24 -14.42 -17.26 1.93
C TYR A 24 -14.22 -18.48 1.03
N TRP A 25 -13.51 -19.50 1.52
CA TRP A 25 -13.25 -20.74 0.77
C TRP A 25 -13.70 -22.02 1.48
N GLY A 26 -14.11 -21.92 2.75
CA GLY A 26 -14.59 -23.06 3.51
C GLY A 26 -14.35 -22.92 5.00
N ARG A 27 -15.03 -23.78 5.77
CA ARG A 27 -14.78 -23.99 7.19
C ARG A 27 -13.63 -24.99 7.33
N LEU A 28 -12.70 -24.71 8.24
CA LEU A 28 -11.67 -25.67 8.64
C LEU A 28 -12.27 -26.57 9.73
N PRO A 29 -12.24 -27.91 9.55
CA PRO A 29 -12.68 -28.85 10.57
C PRO A 29 -11.72 -28.83 11.76
N GLY A 30 -12.24 -29.13 12.94
CA GLY A 30 -11.45 -29.21 14.17
C GLY A 30 -10.87 -27.87 14.66
N VAL A 31 -9.81 -27.96 15.45
CA VAL A 31 -9.12 -26.82 16.07
C VAL A 31 -7.66 -26.73 15.60
N PRO A 32 -7.03 -25.54 15.60
CA PRO A 32 -5.61 -25.39 15.28
C PRO A 32 -4.74 -26.35 16.09
N GLY A 33 -4.00 -27.20 15.39
CA GLY A 33 -3.16 -28.26 15.99
C GLY A 33 -3.72 -29.67 15.82
N SER A 34 -5.00 -29.84 15.48
CA SER A 34 -5.56 -31.15 15.11
C SER A 34 -5.13 -31.57 13.70
N VAL A 35 -5.14 -32.89 13.45
CA VAL A 35 -4.74 -33.48 12.16
C VAL A 35 -5.73 -33.10 11.07
N GLU A 36 -7.04 -33.10 11.33
CA GLU A 36 -8.04 -32.74 10.31
C GLU A 36 -7.90 -31.26 9.92
N PHE A 37 -7.64 -30.40 10.90
CA PHE A 37 -7.40 -28.98 10.66
C PHE A 37 -6.17 -28.76 9.79
N ALA A 38 -5.03 -29.34 10.16
CA ALA A 38 -3.79 -29.22 9.39
C ALA A 38 -3.94 -29.77 7.97
N THR A 39 -4.66 -30.89 7.81
CA THR A 39 -4.90 -31.53 6.52
C THR A 39 -5.76 -30.65 5.61
N GLU A 40 -6.89 -30.14 6.09
CA GLU A 40 -7.76 -29.29 5.28
C GLU A 40 -7.12 -27.92 5.00
N TYR A 41 -6.41 -27.37 5.98
CA TYR A 41 -5.62 -26.15 5.80
C TYR A 41 -4.55 -26.32 4.71
N ALA A 42 -3.80 -27.43 4.74
CA ALA A 42 -2.80 -27.76 3.74
C ALA A 42 -3.44 -28.00 2.36
N ARG A 43 -4.57 -28.71 2.29
CA ARG A 43 -5.33 -28.95 1.04
C ARG A 43 -5.80 -27.64 0.42
N LEU A 44 -6.38 -26.75 1.21
CA LEU A 44 -6.83 -25.44 0.74
C LEU A 44 -5.64 -24.59 0.29
N ASN A 45 -4.56 -24.48 1.07
CA ASN A 45 -3.34 -23.79 0.63
C ASN A 45 -2.80 -24.35 -0.69
N ALA A 46 -2.67 -25.68 -0.78
CA ALA A 46 -2.21 -26.37 -1.97
C ALA A 46 -3.14 -26.12 -3.17
N SER A 47 -4.45 -25.96 -2.98
CA SER A 47 -5.37 -25.66 -4.09
C SER A 47 -5.12 -24.30 -4.77
N PHE A 48 -4.53 -23.33 -4.07
CA PHE A 48 -4.12 -22.02 -4.62
C PHE A 48 -2.69 -22.00 -5.15
N ASP A 49 -1.87 -22.93 -4.67
CA ASP A 49 -0.48 -23.07 -5.07
C ASP A 49 -0.31 -24.12 -6.19
N ALA A 50 -1.31 -24.99 -6.38
CA ALA A 50 -1.39 -25.95 -7.45
C ALA A 50 -1.65 -25.23 -8.78
N PRO A 51 -0.82 -25.47 -9.81
CA PRO A 51 -1.18 -25.07 -11.17
C PRO A 51 -2.50 -25.74 -11.58
N SER A 52 -3.24 -25.10 -12.48
CA SER A 52 -4.42 -25.70 -13.12
C SER A 52 -4.14 -27.15 -13.51
N LYS A 53 -5.03 -28.10 -13.16
CA LYS A 53 -4.90 -29.53 -13.49
C LYS A 53 -4.99 -29.83 -15.00
N ALA A 54 -5.31 -28.83 -15.82
CA ALA A 54 -5.23 -28.98 -17.26
C ALA A 54 -3.74 -29.11 -17.66
N PRO A 55 -3.38 -30.04 -18.56
CA PRO A 55 -2.01 -30.14 -19.05
C PRO A 55 -1.56 -28.79 -19.60
N VAL A 56 -0.46 -28.28 -19.04
CA VAL A 56 0.14 -27.02 -19.45
C VAL A 56 0.75 -27.23 -20.83
N VAL A 57 0.11 -26.70 -21.87
CA VAL A 57 0.61 -26.82 -23.24
C VAL A 57 1.87 -25.97 -23.38
N PRO A 58 3.03 -26.54 -23.76
CA PRO A 58 4.27 -25.78 -23.95
C PRO A 58 4.09 -24.60 -24.90
N GLY A 59 4.76 -23.48 -24.60
CA GLY A 59 4.68 -22.25 -25.40
C GLY A 59 3.41 -21.40 -25.21
N THR A 60 2.52 -21.78 -24.31
CA THR A 60 1.36 -20.95 -23.93
C THR A 60 1.69 -19.94 -22.83
N PHE A 61 0.88 -18.90 -22.71
CA PHE A 61 1.01 -17.93 -21.61
C PHE A 61 0.87 -18.61 -20.24
N ASP A 62 -0.02 -19.61 -20.11
CA ASP A 62 -0.20 -20.36 -18.86
C ASP A 62 1.08 -21.13 -18.46
N ALA A 63 1.79 -21.68 -19.44
CA ALA A 63 3.07 -22.35 -19.23
C ALA A 63 4.14 -21.40 -18.70
N VAL A 64 4.24 -20.23 -19.30
CA VAL A 64 5.21 -19.21 -18.89
C VAL A 64 4.88 -18.65 -17.52
N VAL A 65 3.60 -18.38 -17.21
CA VAL A 65 3.20 -17.95 -15.87
C VAL A 65 3.52 -19.03 -14.83
N THR A 66 3.26 -20.30 -15.13
CA THR A 66 3.58 -21.41 -14.24
C THR A 66 5.09 -21.51 -13.98
N ALA A 67 5.92 -21.32 -15.02
CA ALA A 67 7.37 -21.28 -14.88
C ALA A 67 7.85 -20.05 -14.08
N TYR A 68 7.28 -18.87 -14.32
CA TYR A 68 7.58 -17.63 -13.58
C TYR A 68 7.26 -17.76 -12.09
N LEU A 69 6.10 -18.31 -11.74
CA LEU A 69 5.71 -18.55 -10.33
C LEU A 69 6.65 -19.53 -9.61
N ARG A 70 7.41 -20.34 -10.36
CA ARG A 70 8.42 -21.26 -9.84
C ARG A 70 9.82 -20.63 -9.75
N SER A 71 10.04 -19.49 -10.38
CA SER A 71 11.36 -18.88 -10.51
C SER A 71 11.88 -18.28 -9.21
N GLY A 72 13.20 -18.12 -9.13
CA GLY A 72 13.86 -17.41 -8.03
C GLY A 72 13.41 -15.94 -7.95
N GLU A 73 13.21 -15.29 -9.09
CA GLU A 73 12.74 -13.90 -9.15
C GLU A 73 11.38 -13.72 -8.48
N TYR A 74 10.43 -14.64 -8.70
CA TYR A 74 9.14 -14.56 -8.02
C TYR A 74 9.23 -15.01 -6.55
N ARG A 75 9.88 -16.15 -6.27
CA ARG A 75 9.84 -16.78 -4.95
C ARG A 75 10.75 -16.11 -3.93
N LYS A 76 11.97 -15.73 -4.33
CA LYS A 76 13.03 -15.23 -3.46
C LYS A 76 13.17 -13.71 -3.52
N ASN A 77 13.08 -13.10 -4.70
CA ASN A 77 13.40 -11.67 -4.85
C ASN A 77 12.21 -10.75 -4.52
N LEU A 78 10.97 -11.23 -4.61
CA LEU A 78 9.78 -10.44 -4.29
C LEU A 78 9.38 -10.58 -2.81
N LYS A 79 9.10 -9.43 -2.18
CA LYS A 79 8.43 -9.37 -0.87
C LYS A 79 7.08 -10.08 -0.94
N GLU A 80 6.65 -10.68 0.18
CA GLU A 80 5.42 -11.47 0.25
C GLU A 80 4.19 -10.74 -0.30
N LYS A 81 3.96 -9.49 0.13
CA LYS A 81 2.83 -8.67 -0.35
C LYS A 81 2.87 -8.44 -1.87
N THR A 82 4.06 -8.32 -2.45
CA THR A 82 4.22 -8.19 -3.90
C THR A 82 3.90 -9.51 -4.60
N ARG A 83 4.32 -10.66 -4.04
CA ARG A 83 3.97 -11.99 -4.57
C ARG A 83 2.46 -12.22 -4.57
N GLU A 84 1.77 -11.83 -3.49
CA GLU A 84 0.31 -11.92 -3.39
C GLU A 84 -0.39 -11.05 -4.44
N ALA A 85 0.03 -9.80 -4.59
CA ALA A 85 -0.51 -8.89 -5.59
C ALA A 85 -0.27 -9.41 -7.03
N TYR A 86 0.93 -9.91 -7.32
CA TYR A 86 1.26 -10.50 -8.61
C TYR A 86 0.43 -11.75 -8.87
N ARG A 87 0.28 -12.65 -7.88
CA ARG A 87 -0.55 -13.86 -8.03
C ARG A 87 -1.99 -13.50 -8.41
N TYR A 88 -2.58 -12.54 -7.70
CA TYR A 88 -3.93 -12.08 -8.00
C TYR A 88 -4.07 -11.51 -9.43
N ASP A 89 -3.11 -10.70 -9.88
CA ASP A 89 -3.08 -10.20 -11.25
C ASP A 89 -2.89 -11.33 -12.27
N LEU A 90 -1.99 -12.28 -11.98
CA LEU A 90 -1.70 -13.42 -12.85
C LEU A 90 -2.88 -14.36 -12.99
N ASP A 91 -3.66 -14.59 -11.94
CA ASP A 91 -4.87 -15.41 -12.03
C ASP A 91 -5.90 -14.80 -12.99
N ILE A 92 -6.02 -13.48 -13.02
CA ILE A 92 -6.88 -12.76 -13.96
C ILE A 92 -6.31 -12.84 -15.38
N LEU A 93 -4.99 -12.68 -15.52
CA LEU A 93 -4.32 -12.79 -16.82
C LEU A 93 -4.41 -14.21 -17.39
N ARG A 94 -4.23 -15.26 -16.58
CA ARG A 94 -4.35 -16.67 -16.98
C ARG A 94 -5.75 -16.99 -17.50
N LYS A 95 -6.79 -16.48 -16.84
CA LYS A 95 -8.19 -16.65 -17.31
C LYS A 95 -8.43 -16.05 -18.70
N ARG A 96 -7.72 -14.98 -19.05
CA ARG A 96 -7.89 -14.28 -20.33
C ARG A 96 -6.95 -14.78 -21.42
N PHE A 97 -5.69 -15.02 -21.07
CA PHE A 97 -4.60 -15.26 -22.01
C PHE A 97 -3.99 -16.65 -21.91
N GLY A 98 -4.31 -17.43 -20.87
CA GLY A 98 -3.59 -18.66 -20.53
C GLY A 98 -3.48 -19.66 -21.67
N LYS A 99 -4.56 -19.86 -22.44
CA LYS A 99 -4.61 -20.82 -23.55
C LYS A 99 -3.90 -20.36 -24.82
N PHE A 100 -3.60 -19.06 -24.96
CA PHE A 100 -2.98 -18.52 -26.15
C PHE A 100 -1.49 -18.85 -26.17
N ARG A 101 -0.93 -19.11 -27.36
CA ARG A 101 0.53 -19.14 -27.51
C ARG A 101 1.07 -17.76 -27.15
N ILE A 102 2.17 -17.74 -26.41
CA ILE A 102 2.70 -16.50 -25.86
C ILE A 102 3.10 -15.49 -26.96
N ASP A 103 3.59 -15.99 -28.10
CA ASP A 103 3.98 -15.16 -29.24
C ASP A 103 2.78 -14.63 -30.07
N ASP A 104 1.60 -15.24 -29.94
CA ASP A 104 0.37 -14.79 -30.61
C ASP A 104 -0.33 -13.66 -29.84
N ILE A 105 0.14 -13.36 -28.63
CA ILE A 105 -0.38 -12.22 -27.86
C ILE A 105 0.25 -10.94 -28.39
N GLU A 106 -0.59 -10.11 -29.02
CA GLU A 106 -0.22 -8.83 -29.59
C GLU A 106 -0.61 -7.64 -28.70
N ILE A 107 -0.05 -6.45 -28.99
CA ILE A 107 -0.35 -5.19 -28.31
C ILE A 107 -1.87 -4.91 -28.29
N LYS A 108 -2.57 -5.15 -29.42
CA LYS A 108 -4.02 -4.94 -29.53
C LYS A 108 -4.82 -5.74 -28.49
N HIS A 109 -4.38 -6.95 -28.15
CA HIS A 109 -5.02 -7.78 -27.13
C HIS A 109 -4.79 -7.23 -25.72
N VAL A 110 -3.59 -6.70 -25.46
CA VAL A 110 -3.27 -6.04 -24.19
C VAL A 110 -4.07 -4.74 -24.02
N LEU A 111 -4.21 -3.95 -25.08
CA LEU A 111 -5.03 -2.74 -25.07
C LEU A 111 -6.50 -3.06 -24.83
N LYS A 112 -7.05 -4.07 -25.53
CA LYS A 112 -8.43 -4.52 -25.29
C LYS A 112 -8.65 -4.95 -23.83
N MET A 113 -7.68 -5.62 -23.20
CA MET A 113 -7.75 -5.95 -21.78
C MET A 113 -7.66 -4.71 -20.88
N ARG A 114 -6.74 -3.78 -21.16
CA ARG A 114 -6.62 -2.53 -20.41
C ARG A 114 -7.93 -1.75 -20.45
N ASP A 115 -8.52 -1.61 -21.63
CA ASP A 115 -9.72 -0.81 -21.87
C ASP A 115 -10.97 -1.46 -21.26
N TYR A 116 -11.02 -2.79 -21.19
CA TYR A 116 -12.04 -3.49 -20.41
C TYR A 116 -12.02 -3.09 -18.92
N PHE A 117 -10.86 -2.69 -18.38
CA PHE A 117 -10.71 -2.21 -17.00
C PHE A 117 -10.62 -0.68 -16.91
N ALA A 118 -11.08 0.08 -17.92
CA ALA A 118 -10.94 1.54 -17.96
C ALA A 118 -11.56 2.25 -16.74
N ASP A 119 -12.71 1.78 -16.25
CA ASP A 119 -13.38 2.31 -15.04
C ASP A 119 -12.59 2.04 -13.74
N LYS A 120 -11.61 1.14 -13.81
CA LYS A 120 -10.71 0.78 -12.70
C LYS A 120 -9.27 1.00 -13.17
N PRO A 121 -8.85 2.25 -13.43
CA PRO A 121 -7.59 2.55 -14.11
C PRO A 121 -6.36 2.03 -13.35
N GLY A 122 -6.41 2.04 -12.02
CA GLY A 122 -5.38 1.42 -11.18
C GLY A 122 -5.21 -0.07 -11.46
N LYS A 123 -6.32 -0.82 -11.57
CA LYS A 123 -6.31 -2.25 -11.89
C LYS A 123 -5.87 -2.52 -13.33
N ALA A 124 -6.35 -1.73 -14.29
CA ALA A 124 -5.89 -1.82 -15.68
C ALA A 124 -4.37 -1.67 -15.77
N ASN A 125 -3.82 -0.65 -15.11
CA ASN A 125 -2.38 -0.39 -15.09
C ASN A 125 -1.58 -1.50 -14.38
N THR A 126 -2.09 -2.09 -13.29
CA THR A 126 -1.38 -3.19 -12.61
C THR A 126 -1.36 -4.46 -13.46
N LEU A 127 -2.47 -4.80 -14.13
CA LEU A 127 -2.51 -5.96 -15.03
C LEU A 127 -1.50 -5.82 -16.18
N VAL A 128 -1.45 -4.66 -16.85
CA VAL A 128 -0.46 -4.39 -17.90
C VAL A 128 0.96 -4.47 -17.35
N ARG A 129 1.22 -3.89 -16.16
CA ARG A 129 2.55 -3.95 -15.52
C ARG A 129 2.95 -5.40 -15.19
N THR A 130 2.06 -6.19 -14.60
CA THR A 130 2.33 -7.58 -14.22
C THR A 130 2.58 -8.44 -15.46
N MET A 131 1.78 -8.25 -16.51
CA MET A 131 1.99 -8.90 -17.80
C MET A 131 3.36 -8.54 -18.40
N ARG A 132 3.73 -7.25 -18.39
CA ARG A 132 5.04 -6.78 -18.87
C ARG A 132 6.21 -7.44 -18.13
N VAL A 133 6.10 -7.63 -16.82
CA VAL A 133 7.12 -8.33 -16.01
C VAL A 133 7.27 -9.78 -16.43
N VAL A 134 6.16 -10.51 -16.61
CA VAL A 134 6.22 -11.92 -17.04
C VAL A 134 6.81 -12.07 -18.43
N PHE A 135 6.39 -11.24 -19.38
CA PHE A 135 6.97 -11.26 -20.73
C PHE A 135 8.46 -10.90 -20.72
N GLY A 136 8.88 -9.90 -19.95
CA GLY A 136 10.29 -9.56 -19.82
C GLY A 136 11.12 -10.71 -19.25
N TRP A 137 10.60 -11.39 -18.22
CA TRP A 137 11.22 -12.59 -17.64
C TRP A 137 11.31 -13.75 -18.64
N ALA A 138 10.28 -13.93 -19.47
CA ALA A 138 10.18 -14.97 -20.48
C ALA A 138 11.16 -14.77 -21.65
N ILE A 139 11.32 -13.52 -22.11
CA ILE A 139 12.24 -13.16 -23.20
C ILE A 139 13.68 -13.52 -22.84
N GLY A 140 14.13 -13.18 -21.63
CA GLY A 140 15.48 -13.52 -21.16
C GLY A 140 15.76 -15.02 -21.06
N ARG A 141 14.75 -15.87 -21.28
CA ARG A 141 14.82 -17.34 -21.26
C ARG A 141 14.45 -17.97 -22.60
N GLY A 142 14.30 -17.17 -23.66
CA GLY A 142 13.89 -17.66 -24.98
C GLY A 142 12.45 -18.21 -25.02
N MET A 143 11.63 -17.93 -24.01
CA MET A 143 10.24 -18.43 -23.93
C MET A 143 9.25 -17.51 -24.66
N ALA A 144 9.63 -16.28 -24.98
CA ALA A 144 8.84 -15.32 -25.75
C ALA A 144 9.77 -14.48 -26.64
N LYS A 145 9.30 -14.06 -27.81
CA LYS A 145 10.08 -13.25 -28.75
C LYS A 145 9.96 -11.74 -28.52
N ARG A 146 8.83 -11.30 -27.98
CA ARG A 146 8.47 -9.87 -27.83
C ARG A 146 7.62 -9.63 -26.60
N ASN A 147 7.58 -8.37 -26.14
CA ASN A 147 6.77 -7.96 -24.99
C ASN A 147 5.57 -7.10 -25.43
N PRO A 148 4.39 -7.68 -25.68
CA PRO A 148 3.21 -6.93 -26.11
C PRO A 148 2.65 -6.00 -25.01
N ALA A 149 3.11 -6.14 -23.77
CA ALA A 149 2.71 -5.29 -22.65
C ALA A 149 3.69 -4.12 -22.41
N ASP A 150 4.76 -4.01 -23.19
CA ASP A 150 5.57 -2.79 -23.24
C ASP A 150 4.94 -1.75 -24.18
N LEU A 151 3.90 -1.10 -23.70
CA LEU A 151 3.10 -0.13 -24.46
C LEU A 151 3.86 1.17 -24.80
N LYS A 152 5.10 1.34 -24.32
CA LYS A 152 5.94 2.48 -24.68
C LYS A 152 6.32 2.47 -26.16
N SER A 153 6.50 1.30 -26.75
CA SER A 153 6.84 1.13 -28.18
C SER A 153 5.79 1.72 -29.13
N VAL A 154 4.56 1.93 -28.64
CA VAL A 154 3.43 2.48 -29.39
C VAL A 154 2.92 3.80 -28.79
N ASN A 155 3.72 4.49 -27.99
CA ASN A 155 3.40 5.78 -27.37
C ASN A 155 2.12 5.80 -26.52
N VAL A 156 1.72 4.65 -26.00
CA VAL A 156 0.51 4.54 -25.16
C VAL A 156 0.87 4.76 -23.69
N LYS A 157 0.29 5.81 -23.11
CA LYS A 157 0.46 6.17 -21.69
C LYS A 157 -0.45 5.32 -20.79
N GLN A 158 -0.06 5.21 -19.52
CA GLN A 158 -0.90 4.62 -18.48
C GLN A 158 -2.17 5.44 -18.26
N LEU A 159 -3.26 4.76 -17.89
CA LEU A 159 -4.50 5.46 -17.53
C LEU A 159 -4.25 6.33 -16.30
N LYS A 160 -4.79 7.55 -16.31
CA LYS A 160 -4.67 8.47 -15.17
C LYS A 160 -5.34 7.83 -13.94
N THR A 161 -4.67 7.95 -12.80
CA THR A 161 -5.22 7.53 -11.50
C THR A 161 -5.40 8.76 -10.62
N GLY A 162 -6.37 8.72 -9.73
CA GLY A 162 -6.59 9.80 -8.76
C GLY A 162 -5.42 9.91 -7.77
N ALA A 163 -5.34 11.06 -7.11
CA ALA A 163 -4.40 11.29 -6.01
C ALA A 163 -5.17 11.47 -4.70
N HIS A 164 -4.59 10.99 -3.59
CA HIS A 164 -5.16 11.24 -2.27
C HIS A 164 -5.02 12.72 -1.91
N LYS A 165 -6.11 13.30 -1.40
CA LYS A 165 -6.15 14.70 -0.99
C LYS A 165 -5.48 14.88 0.38
N PRO A 166 -4.76 15.99 0.63
CA PRO A 166 -4.43 16.38 1.99
C PRO A 166 -5.73 16.67 2.75
N TRP A 167 -5.72 16.46 4.05
CA TRP A 167 -6.87 16.74 4.89
C TRP A 167 -6.96 18.24 5.16
N PRO A 168 -8.13 18.87 4.99
CA PRO A 168 -8.31 20.26 5.35
C PRO A 168 -8.28 20.44 6.88
N PRO A 169 -7.86 21.61 7.40
CA PRO A 169 -7.81 21.87 8.84
C PRO A 169 -9.14 21.58 9.57
N ALA A 170 -10.27 21.95 8.97
CA ALA A 170 -11.60 21.67 9.53
C ALA A 170 -11.88 20.17 9.71
N ALA A 171 -11.42 19.32 8.78
CA ALA A 171 -11.56 17.87 8.92
C ALA A 171 -10.69 17.32 10.05
N LEU A 172 -9.48 17.87 10.25
CA LEU A 172 -8.61 17.47 11.37
C LEU A 172 -9.25 17.83 12.72
N VAL A 173 -9.82 19.03 12.84
CA VAL A 173 -10.52 19.48 14.05
C VAL A 173 -11.74 18.58 14.31
N LYS A 174 -12.57 18.34 13.30
CA LYS A 174 -13.75 17.48 13.42
C LYS A 174 -13.37 16.06 13.83
N PHE A 175 -12.37 15.47 13.16
CA PHE A 175 -11.92 14.11 13.46
C PHE A 175 -11.37 13.99 14.88
N ARG A 176 -10.58 14.97 15.37
CA ARG A 176 -10.11 14.99 16.77
C ARG A 176 -11.25 15.01 17.78
N ALA A 177 -12.31 15.78 17.49
CA ALA A 177 -13.39 16.01 18.43
C ALA A 177 -14.36 14.82 18.50
N GLU A 178 -14.66 14.19 17.36
CA GLU A 178 -15.77 13.25 17.24
C GLU A 178 -15.35 11.80 17.02
N ALA A 179 -14.10 11.52 16.60
CA ALA A 179 -13.68 10.16 16.28
C ALA A 179 -13.23 9.36 17.52
N PRO A 180 -13.31 8.02 17.47
CA PRO A 180 -12.78 7.17 18.55
C PRO A 180 -11.30 7.44 18.84
N ALA A 181 -10.94 7.48 20.13
CA ALA A 181 -9.59 7.86 20.59
C ALA A 181 -8.45 7.07 19.91
N HIS A 182 -8.64 5.77 19.68
CA HIS A 182 -7.64 4.93 19.01
C HIS A 182 -7.38 5.33 17.54
N LEU A 183 -8.39 5.86 16.84
CA LEU A 183 -8.23 6.40 15.49
C LEU A 183 -7.65 7.83 15.53
N VAL A 184 -8.01 8.64 16.52
CA VAL A 184 -7.39 9.96 16.74
C VAL A 184 -5.89 9.81 16.95
N LEU A 185 -5.45 8.87 17.79
CA LEU A 185 -4.03 8.58 17.99
C LEU A 185 -3.32 8.20 16.68
N ALA A 186 -3.94 7.33 15.88
CA ALA A 186 -3.40 6.93 14.58
C ALA A 186 -3.29 8.13 13.61
N MET A 187 -4.25 9.06 13.67
CA MET A 187 -4.21 10.30 12.91
C MET A 187 -3.07 11.22 13.37
N GLU A 188 -2.94 11.49 14.68
CA GLU A 188 -1.86 12.34 15.23
C GLU A 188 -0.48 11.79 14.89
N LEU A 189 -0.29 10.48 15.06
CA LEU A 189 0.97 9.83 14.74
C LEU A 189 1.28 9.96 13.24
N GLY A 190 0.26 9.81 12.37
CA GLY A 190 0.39 10.01 10.93
C GLY A 190 0.72 11.46 10.53
N LEU A 191 0.16 12.45 11.20
CA LEU A 191 0.43 13.87 10.95
C LEU A 191 1.82 14.29 11.42
N ALA A 192 2.20 13.88 12.63
CA ALA A 192 3.46 14.28 13.25
C ALA A 192 4.67 13.65 12.53
N THR A 193 4.54 12.42 12.06
CA THR A 193 5.67 11.65 11.50
C THR A 193 5.62 11.55 9.97
N GLY A 194 4.46 11.78 9.36
CA GLY A 194 4.22 11.57 7.94
C GLY A 194 4.45 10.12 7.48
N GLN A 195 4.52 9.12 8.38
CA GLN A 195 4.89 7.75 8.02
C GLN A 195 3.76 7.00 7.29
N ARG A 196 4.11 5.89 6.62
CA ARG A 196 3.09 5.07 5.94
C ARG A 196 2.33 4.29 6.99
N GLN A 197 1.05 4.07 6.72
CA GLN A 197 0.18 3.28 7.59
C GLN A 197 0.76 1.92 8.00
N GLY A 198 1.42 1.21 7.08
CA GLY A 198 2.05 -0.09 7.37
C GLY A 198 3.26 0.01 8.30
N ASP A 199 3.93 1.16 8.33
CA ASP A 199 5.03 1.43 9.26
C ASP A 199 4.44 1.81 10.63
N LEU A 200 3.41 2.66 10.65
CA LEU A 200 2.77 3.14 11.87
C LEU A 200 2.15 2.04 12.74
N ILE A 201 1.50 1.05 12.12
CA ILE A 201 0.91 -0.07 12.87
C ILE A 201 1.95 -0.99 13.52
N ARG A 202 3.22 -0.87 13.13
CA ARG A 202 4.34 -1.68 13.66
C ARG A 202 5.15 -0.95 14.72
N LEU A 203 4.98 0.36 14.86
CA LEU A 203 5.68 1.15 15.87
C LEU A 203 5.32 0.66 17.27
N ARG A 204 6.36 0.40 18.05
CA ARG A 204 6.32 -0.06 19.43
C ARG A 204 6.56 1.09 20.38
N TRP A 205 6.14 0.91 21.63
CA TRP A 205 6.46 1.88 22.68
C TRP A 205 7.97 2.00 22.90
N ASP A 206 8.69 0.88 22.81
CA ASP A 206 10.15 0.83 22.97
C ASP A 206 10.91 1.40 21.76
N ASP A 207 10.23 1.68 20.64
CA ASP A 207 10.82 2.43 19.52
C ASP A 207 10.90 3.94 19.83
N ILE A 208 10.37 4.37 20.99
CA ILE A 208 10.46 5.74 21.49
C ILE A 208 11.48 5.79 22.62
N ASP A 209 12.59 6.45 22.36
CA ASP A 209 13.62 6.73 23.37
C ASP A 209 13.93 8.22 23.40
N SER A 210 14.01 8.79 24.60
CA SER A 210 14.45 10.17 24.82
C SER A 210 13.74 11.22 23.94
N GLY A 211 12.44 11.02 23.68
CA GLY A 211 11.62 11.90 22.86
C GLY A 211 11.85 11.77 21.35
N VAL A 212 12.43 10.66 20.89
CA VAL A 212 12.69 10.37 19.47
C VAL A 212 12.07 9.01 19.10
N ILE A 213 11.31 8.97 18.00
CA ILE A 213 10.82 7.73 17.40
C ILE A 213 11.86 7.21 16.41
N HIS A 214 12.32 5.99 16.61
CA HIS A 214 13.13 5.27 15.63
C HIS A 214 12.23 4.42 14.72
N VAL A 215 12.38 4.56 13.39
CA VAL A 215 11.55 3.82 12.43
C VAL A 215 12.35 3.36 11.22
N ILE A 216 12.19 2.09 10.86
CA ILE A 216 12.68 1.51 9.61
C ILE A 216 11.49 1.26 8.69
N GLN A 217 11.41 1.99 7.58
CA GLN A 217 10.28 1.89 6.64
C GLN A 217 10.28 0.54 5.91
N GLU A 218 9.21 -0.25 6.05
CA GLU A 218 9.11 -1.59 5.46
C GLU A 218 9.28 -1.55 3.94
N LYS A 219 8.68 -0.54 3.30
CA LYS A 219 8.65 -0.47 1.82
C LYS A 219 10.04 -0.21 1.25
N THR A 220 10.77 0.73 1.81
CA THR A 220 11.99 1.33 1.24
C THR A 220 13.27 0.98 1.99
N GLY A 221 13.18 0.44 3.21
CA GLY A 221 14.34 0.17 4.07
C GLY A 221 15.00 1.42 4.65
N LYS A 222 14.38 2.60 4.51
CA LYS A 222 14.93 3.84 5.06
C LYS A 222 14.74 3.87 6.57
N GLU A 223 15.84 4.12 7.28
CA GLU A 223 15.90 4.31 8.71
C GLU A 223 15.82 5.81 9.05
N LEU A 224 15.02 6.16 10.04
CA LEU A 224 14.73 7.55 10.42
C LEU A 224 14.65 7.68 11.94
N TRP A 225 15.10 8.84 12.43
CA TRP A 225 14.95 9.28 13.83
C TRP A 225 14.08 10.54 13.83
N LEU A 226 12.89 10.43 14.41
CA LEU A 226 11.85 11.45 14.32
C LEU A 226 11.61 12.05 15.70
N PRO A 227 12.00 13.32 15.93
CA PRO A 227 11.68 14.00 17.18
C PRO A 227 10.18 14.03 17.44
N VAL A 228 9.77 13.66 18.64
CA VAL A 228 8.38 13.68 19.09
C VAL A 228 8.01 15.13 19.38
N SER A 229 7.06 15.66 18.61
CA SER A 229 6.52 17.00 18.87
C SER A 229 5.75 17.04 20.18
N LYS A 230 5.67 18.22 20.82
CA LYS A 230 4.88 18.40 22.05
C LYS A 230 3.43 17.92 21.92
N ALA A 231 2.81 18.18 20.77
CA ALA A 231 1.46 17.72 20.48
C ALA A 231 1.36 16.19 20.41
N LEU A 232 2.33 15.52 19.78
CA LEU A 232 2.37 14.06 19.72
C LEU A 232 2.65 13.46 21.10
N ALA A 233 3.57 14.03 21.88
CA ALA A 233 3.85 13.59 23.24
C ALA A 233 2.58 13.60 24.11
N ALA A 234 1.81 14.70 24.07
CA ALA A 234 0.55 14.81 24.80
C ALA A 234 -0.51 13.78 24.34
N ALA A 235 -0.53 13.43 23.05
CA ALA A 235 -1.43 12.38 22.54
C ALA A 235 -0.97 10.98 23.00
N LEU A 236 0.34 10.71 23.01
CA LEU A 236 0.92 9.44 23.46
C LEU A 236 0.72 9.23 24.97
N GLU A 237 0.89 10.27 25.78
CA GLU A 237 0.73 10.21 27.24
C GLU A 237 -0.70 9.83 27.65
N LYS A 238 -1.70 10.35 26.95
CA LYS A 238 -3.13 10.03 27.18
C LYS A 238 -3.54 8.65 26.68
N SER A 239 -2.67 7.97 25.94
CA SER A 239 -3.02 6.71 25.27
C SER A 239 -2.69 5.50 26.14
N PRO A 240 -3.61 4.53 26.29
CA PRO A 240 -3.35 3.35 27.10
C PRO A 240 -2.27 2.48 26.47
N LYS A 241 -1.21 2.18 27.22
CA LYS A 241 -0.13 1.25 26.86
C LYS A 241 -0.59 -0.21 27.01
N SER A 242 -1.68 -0.56 26.34
CA SER A 242 -2.36 -1.85 26.44
C SER A 242 -1.74 -2.98 25.60
N ALA A 243 -0.81 -2.64 24.71
CA ALA A 243 -0.10 -3.57 23.85
C ALA A 243 1.33 -3.08 23.56
N VAL A 244 2.16 -3.97 23.01
CA VAL A 244 3.55 -3.65 22.62
C VAL A 244 3.58 -2.55 21.53
N THR A 245 2.62 -2.56 20.61
CA THR A 245 2.49 -1.54 19.56
C THR A 245 1.70 -0.33 20.05
N ILE A 246 2.08 0.87 19.59
CA ILE A 246 1.40 2.13 19.93
C ILE A 246 -0.05 2.13 19.43
N LEU A 247 -0.27 1.68 18.19
CA LEU A 247 -1.60 1.68 17.59
C LEU A 247 -2.32 0.36 17.85
N VAL A 248 -3.51 0.46 18.46
CA VAL A 248 -4.43 -0.66 18.70
C VAL A 248 -5.78 -0.41 18.03
N ASN A 249 -6.55 -1.47 17.80
CA ASN A 249 -7.92 -1.38 17.30
C ASN A 249 -8.92 -1.12 18.43
N SER A 250 -10.22 -1.06 18.08
CA SER A 250 -11.31 -0.84 19.04
C SER A 250 -11.39 -1.86 20.18
N ARG A 251 -10.74 -3.02 20.06
CA ARG A 251 -10.66 -4.06 21.10
C ARG A 251 -9.35 -4.00 21.92
N GLY A 252 -8.54 -2.96 21.75
CA GLY A 252 -7.25 -2.82 22.43
C GLY A 252 -6.17 -3.79 21.92
N THR A 253 -6.36 -4.41 20.75
CA THR A 253 -5.40 -5.36 20.18
C THR A 253 -4.61 -4.73 19.03
N PRO A 254 -3.33 -5.12 18.82
CA PRO A 254 -2.50 -4.61 17.72
C PRO A 254 -3.14 -4.75 16.33
N TRP A 255 -2.86 -3.79 15.46
CA TRP A 255 -3.21 -3.90 14.05
C TRP A 255 -2.23 -4.82 13.31
N HIS A 256 -2.69 -6.00 12.88
CA HIS A 256 -1.83 -6.93 12.14
C HIS A 256 -1.64 -6.55 10.65
N ARG A 257 -2.55 -5.77 10.08
CA ARG A 257 -2.52 -5.38 8.67
C ARG A 257 -2.98 -3.92 8.51
N ALA A 258 -2.42 -3.24 7.51
CA ALA A 258 -2.79 -1.85 7.21
C ALA A 258 -4.22 -1.73 6.66
N ASN A 259 -4.70 -2.70 5.86
CA ASN A 259 -6.02 -2.59 5.24
C ASN A 259 -7.17 -2.45 6.27
N PRO A 260 -7.24 -3.25 7.35
CA PRO A 260 -8.23 -3.06 8.42
C PRO A 260 -8.25 -1.65 9.03
N LEU A 261 -7.08 -1.07 9.32
CA LEU A 261 -7.02 0.31 9.82
C LEU A 261 -7.53 1.30 8.75
N ALA A 262 -7.26 1.05 7.46
CA ALA A 262 -7.73 1.91 6.38
C ALA A 262 -9.26 1.82 6.22
N GLN A 263 -9.84 0.64 6.42
CA GLN A 263 -11.28 0.41 6.45
C GLN A 263 -11.92 1.13 7.63
N ALA A 264 -11.37 0.98 8.85
CA ALA A 264 -11.86 1.69 10.02
C ALA A 264 -11.86 3.21 9.83
N PHE A 265 -10.80 3.77 9.23
CA PHE A 265 -10.79 5.18 8.84
C PHE A 265 -11.85 5.50 7.78
N GLY A 266 -12.04 4.66 6.77
CA GLY A 266 -13.07 4.87 5.73
C GLY A 266 -14.49 4.89 6.30
N ASP A 267 -14.79 3.95 7.20
CA ASP A 267 -16.10 3.88 7.88
C ASP A 267 -16.32 5.10 8.77
N GLU A 268 -15.28 5.52 9.49
CA GLU A 268 -15.33 6.70 10.36
C GLU A 268 -15.45 8.01 9.57
N MET A 269 -14.75 8.11 8.43
CA MET A 269 -14.89 9.25 7.51
C MET A 269 -16.32 9.38 7.01
N LYS A 270 -16.94 8.26 6.64
CA LYS A 270 -18.33 8.23 6.19
C LYS A 270 -19.28 8.66 7.32
N ARG A 271 -19.06 8.16 8.54
CA ARG A 271 -19.85 8.55 9.72
C ARG A 271 -19.79 10.05 10.00
N LEU A 272 -18.62 10.66 9.80
CA LEU A 272 -18.37 12.08 10.03
C LEU A 272 -18.72 12.99 8.84
N GLY A 273 -19.13 12.43 7.69
CA GLY A 273 -19.37 13.20 6.46
C GLY A 273 -18.10 13.82 5.86
N LEU A 274 -16.96 13.14 6.02
CA LEU A 274 -15.64 13.56 5.54
C LEU A 274 -15.24 12.80 4.26
N ASP A 275 -16.15 12.74 3.30
CA ASP A 275 -16.02 11.90 2.11
C ASP A 275 -14.80 12.25 1.24
N GLY A 276 -14.17 11.20 0.71
CA GLY A 276 -13.00 11.32 -0.17
C GLY A 276 -11.66 11.55 0.55
N LEU A 277 -11.67 11.71 1.88
CA LEU A 277 -10.45 11.68 2.69
C LEU A 277 -10.11 10.23 3.08
N VAL A 278 -8.82 9.94 3.15
CA VAL A 278 -8.30 8.62 3.54
C VAL A 278 -7.07 8.77 4.42
N PHE A 279 -6.75 7.72 5.19
CA PHE A 279 -5.56 7.70 6.05
C PHE A 279 -4.27 8.09 5.30
N HIS A 280 -4.08 7.58 4.08
CA HIS A 280 -2.87 7.90 3.30
C HIS A 280 -2.74 9.40 2.97
N GLY A 281 -3.85 10.16 2.97
CA GLY A 281 -3.84 11.61 2.81
C GLY A 281 -3.11 12.34 3.94
N LEU A 282 -3.00 11.75 5.13
CA LEU A 282 -2.28 12.34 6.28
C LEU A 282 -0.80 12.54 5.99
N ARG A 283 -0.17 11.61 5.26
CA ARG A 283 1.24 11.76 4.84
C ARG A 283 1.45 12.98 3.94
N LYS A 284 0.50 13.22 3.03
CA LYS A 284 0.52 14.44 2.20
C LYS A 284 0.25 15.69 3.04
N THR A 285 -0.67 15.58 4.00
CA THR A 285 -0.99 16.66 4.94
C THR A 285 0.24 17.08 5.76
N ALA A 286 1.00 16.12 6.29
CA ALA A 286 2.25 16.36 7.00
C ALA A 286 3.29 17.08 6.14
N ALA A 287 3.50 16.60 4.90
CA ALA A 287 4.45 17.22 3.97
C ALA A 287 4.03 18.65 3.59
N VAL A 288 2.73 18.88 3.34
CA VAL A 288 2.17 20.20 3.04
C VAL A 288 2.33 21.14 4.22
N ALA A 289 2.02 20.70 5.44
CA ALA A 289 2.15 21.51 6.65
C ALA A 289 3.60 21.97 6.89
N LEU A 290 4.58 21.08 6.67
CA LEU A 290 6.00 21.44 6.76
C LEU A 290 6.43 22.42 5.65
N ALA A 291 5.92 22.25 4.42
CA ALA A 291 6.20 23.18 3.32
C ALA A 291 5.60 24.57 3.57
N ASP A 292 4.40 24.63 4.15
CA ASP A 292 3.71 25.89 4.48
C ASP A 292 4.50 26.72 5.51
N VAL A 293 5.17 26.07 6.47
CA VAL A 293 6.08 26.74 7.43
C VAL A 293 7.49 26.99 6.88
N GLY A 294 7.71 26.73 5.58
CA GLY A 294 8.95 27.06 4.90
C GLY A 294 10.07 26.02 5.04
N CYS A 295 9.79 24.81 5.50
CA CYS A 295 10.77 23.73 5.46
C CYS A 295 11.18 23.42 4.01
N SER A 296 12.47 23.20 3.81
CA SER A 296 13.02 22.75 2.53
C SER A 296 12.58 21.31 2.20
N THR A 297 12.63 20.95 0.91
CA THR A 297 12.41 19.59 0.43
C THR A 297 13.20 18.55 1.23
N LYS A 298 14.46 18.87 1.57
CA LYS A 298 15.35 17.98 2.35
C LYS A 298 14.88 17.80 3.79
N GLN A 299 14.46 18.87 4.46
CA GLN A 299 13.88 18.77 5.82
C GLN A 299 12.60 17.94 5.82
N ILE A 300 11.73 18.14 4.84
CA ILE A 300 10.48 17.36 4.70
C ILE A 300 10.79 15.89 4.39
N ALA A 301 11.79 15.63 3.54
CA ALA A 301 12.24 14.27 3.24
C ALA A 301 12.85 13.58 4.46
N ALA A 302 13.56 14.31 5.34
CA ALA A 302 14.11 13.79 6.58
C ALA A 302 13.01 13.33 7.56
N VAL A 303 11.89 14.07 7.64
CA VAL A 303 10.75 13.66 8.49
C VAL A 303 9.95 12.52 7.85
N THR A 304 9.59 12.67 6.58
CA THR A 304 8.65 11.73 5.94
C THR A 304 9.32 10.48 5.37
N GLY A 305 10.64 10.50 5.15
CA GLY A 305 11.40 9.45 4.44
C GLY A 305 11.09 9.37 2.94
N GLN A 306 10.49 10.40 2.35
CA GLN A 306 10.19 10.45 0.91
C GLN A 306 11.46 10.70 0.08
N SER A 307 11.40 10.47 -1.23
CA SER A 307 12.39 11.04 -2.15
C SER A 307 12.05 12.50 -2.42
N ASP A 308 13.03 13.29 -2.81
CA ASP A 308 12.84 14.72 -3.11
C ASP A 308 11.75 14.93 -4.17
N GLN A 309 11.78 14.16 -5.26
CA GLN A 309 10.75 14.18 -6.30
C GLN A 309 9.34 13.93 -5.76
N MET A 310 9.20 13.05 -4.76
CA MET A 310 7.89 12.76 -4.16
C MET A 310 7.45 13.88 -3.22
N VAL A 311 8.39 14.47 -2.48
CA VAL A 311 8.11 15.66 -1.65
C VAL A 311 7.62 16.80 -2.54
N GLU A 312 8.38 17.15 -3.59
CA GLU A 312 8.00 18.19 -4.56
C GLU A 312 6.62 17.93 -5.17
N HIS A 313 6.32 16.68 -5.52
CA HIS A 313 5.00 16.31 -6.02
C HIS A 313 3.89 16.57 -4.98
N TYR A 314 4.14 16.31 -3.70
CA TYR A 314 3.17 16.51 -2.63
C TYR A 314 3.00 17.98 -2.26
N THR A 315 4.09 18.75 -2.27
CA THR A 315 4.16 20.13 -1.78
C THR A 315 3.98 21.17 -2.89
N LYS A 316 3.96 20.77 -4.17
CA LYS A 316 3.86 21.67 -5.35
C LYS A 316 2.86 22.83 -5.16
N GLY A 317 1.66 22.54 -4.64
CA GLY A 317 0.64 23.57 -4.43
C GLY A 317 0.94 24.52 -3.27
N ALA A 318 1.50 24.02 -2.18
CA ALA A 318 1.91 24.81 -1.02
C ALA A 318 3.11 25.70 -1.37
N ASP A 319 4.13 25.10 -1.98
CA ASP A 319 5.33 25.81 -2.42
C ASP A 319 5.00 26.90 -3.44
N GLN A 320 4.18 26.61 -4.45
CA GLN A 320 3.80 27.63 -5.43
C GLN A 320 3.15 28.85 -4.77
N LYS A 321 2.19 28.65 -3.85
CA LYS A 321 1.53 29.76 -3.14
C LYS A 321 2.50 30.56 -2.28
N ARG A 322 3.30 29.87 -1.47
CA ARG A 322 4.26 30.49 -0.55
C ARG A 322 5.36 31.24 -1.30
N LEU A 323 5.96 30.60 -2.30
CA LEU A 323 7.03 31.18 -3.12
C LEU A 323 6.54 32.38 -3.94
N ALA A 324 5.32 32.31 -4.49
CA ALA A 324 4.71 33.46 -5.18
C ALA A 324 4.55 34.65 -4.24
N LYS A 325 4.00 34.45 -3.03
CA LYS A 325 3.88 35.52 -2.02
C LYS A 325 5.25 36.11 -1.66
N ALA A 326 6.25 35.25 -1.41
CA ALA A 326 7.59 35.70 -1.07
C ALA A 326 8.26 36.49 -2.22
N ALA A 327 8.04 36.09 -3.47
CA ALA A 327 8.58 36.77 -4.64
C ALA A 327 8.00 38.19 -4.79
N VAL A 328 6.68 38.34 -4.62
CA VAL A 328 6.01 39.66 -4.67
C VAL A 328 6.54 40.59 -3.57
N VAL A 329 6.64 40.11 -2.32
CA VAL A 329 7.20 40.91 -1.21
C VAL A 329 8.63 41.37 -1.50
N LYS A 330 9.46 40.51 -2.09
CA LYS A 330 10.84 40.88 -2.48
C LYS A 330 10.86 41.96 -3.57
N LEU A 331 9.95 41.87 -4.55
CA LEU A 331 9.81 42.86 -5.61
C LEU A 331 9.43 44.24 -5.06
N GLU A 332 8.43 44.30 -4.18
CA GLU A 332 7.98 45.55 -3.55
C GLU A 332 9.10 46.21 -2.72
N ARG A 333 9.87 45.41 -1.97
CA ARG A 333 11.03 45.92 -1.21
C ARG A 333 12.12 46.47 -2.12
N SER A 334 12.38 45.82 -3.24
CA SER A 334 13.35 46.30 -4.25
C SER A 334 12.93 47.63 -4.88
N GLN A 335 11.63 47.90 -5.00
CA GLN A 335 11.12 49.14 -5.60
C GLN A 335 11.21 50.29 -4.61
N LYS A 336 10.92 50.06 -3.32
CA LYS A 336 11.03 51.08 -2.26
C LYS A 336 12.46 51.55 -1.99
N GLY A 337 13.47 50.71 -2.21
CA GLY A 337 14.88 51.09 -2.06
C GLY A 337 15.50 51.82 -3.25
N LYS A 338 14.71 52.09 -4.31
CA LYS A 338 15.14 52.82 -5.53
C LYS A 338 14.50 54.20 -5.67
N CYS A 339 13.64 54.60 -4.74
CA CYS A 339 13.12 55.96 -4.57
C CYS A 339 13.83 56.63 -3.40
#